data_AF-A0A935GZJ0-F1
#
_entry.id   AF-A0A935GZJ0-F1
#
_cell.length_a   1.000
_cell.length_b   1.000
_cell.length_c   1.000
_cell.angle_alpha   90.00
_cell.angle_beta   90.00
_cell.angle_gamma   90.00
#
_symmetry.space_group_name_H-M   'P 1'
#
loop_
_entity.id
_entity.type
_entity.pdbx_description
1 polymer ?
#
loop_
_entity_poly.entity_id
_entity_poly.type
_entity_poly.pdbx_seq_one_letter_code
_entity_poly.pdbx_strand_id
1 'polypeptide(L)'
;MWTRQKICTGCGRCCWGSKKAMEQRKGAMPEPRSLVLNPVSQATPEIMFWQFMQAFNGRDPENLKLPSGDLVRVDVGLFTTLDGRWKISKRGRDQWLLYLAEMIKNPQEIWQLKQLKTEELYLMGRFQRGRMRLDALAVFKRDGDFGVWDEGKTGFVADFEDYLDQKRSELSKKKAQLVWTEV
;
A
#
# COMPACT_ATOMS: atom_id res chain seq x y z
N MET A 1 38.17 -33.60 8.70
CA MET A 1 36.93 -34.10 8.06
C MET A 1 36.04 -32.90 7.78
N TRP A 2 35.94 -32.51 6.50
CA TRP A 2 35.11 -31.41 6.03
C TRP A 2 33.87 -31.98 5.37
N THR A 3 32.69 -31.71 5.93
CA THR A 3 31.42 -32.19 5.36
C THR A 3 30.77 -31.07 4.57
N ARG A 4 30.75 -31.24 3.24
CA ARG A 4 29.97 -30.44 2.28
C ARG A 4 28.47 -30.59 2.58
N GLN A 5 27.72 -29.50 2.62
CA GLN A 5 26.26 -29.53 2.53
C GLN A 5 25.74 -28.65 1.39
N LYS A 6 25.42 -29.37 0.32
CA LYS A 6 24.39 -29.21 -0.71
C LYS A 6 23.80 -27.81 -0.95
N ILE A 7 24.12 -27.33 -2.14
CA ILE A 7 23.35 -26.39 -2.96
C ILE A 7 21.92 -26.92 -3.14
N CYS A 8 20.92 -26.13 -2.75
CA CYS A 8 19.51 -26.37 -3.10
C CYS A 8 19.17 -25.59 -4.37
N THR A 9 19.29 -26.26 -5.52
CA THR A 9 18.62 -25.91 -6.76
C THR A 9 17.14 -26.31 -6.68
N GLY A 10 16.23 -25.35 -6.89
CA GLY A 10 14.85 -25.60 -7.33
C GLY A 10 13.83 -25.98 -6.26
N CYS A 11 12.95 -25.05 -5.90
CA CYS A 11 11.60 -25.41 -5.45
C CYS A 11 10.59 -24.29 -5.74
N GLY A 12 9.82 -24.44 -6.82
CA GLY A 12 8.68 -23.59 -7.19
C GLY A 12 7.46 -23.77 -6.29
N ARG A 13 7.66 -23.78 -4.96
CA ARG A 13 6.64 -24.17 -3.98
C ARG A 13 6.24 -23.07 -2.99
N CYS A 14 6.59 -21.81 -3.27
CA CYS A 14 6.10 -20.65 -2.52
C CYS A 14 4.89 -19.93 -3.18
N CYS A 15 4.62 -20.18 -4.46
CA CYS A 15 3.52 -19.49 -5.17
C CYS A 15 2.16 -20.20 -5.13
N TRP A 16 2.05 -21.33 -4.42
CA TRP A 16 0.82 -22.17 -4.41
C TRP A 16 -0.14 -21.89 -3.26
N GLY A 17 0.32 -21.24 -2.17
CA GLY A 17 -0.53 -20.89 -1.03
C GLY A 17 -1.55 -19.79 -1.36
N SER A 18 -1.14 -18.80 -2.15
CA SER A 18 -1.95 -17.62 -2.47
C SER A 18 -3.15 -17.92 -3.37
N LYS A 19 -3.02 -18.88 -4.30
CA LYS A 19 -4.13 -19.28 -5.19
C LYS A 19 -5.26 -20.00 -4.45
N LYS A 20 -4.94 -20.85 -3.47
CA LYS A 20 -5.96 -21.59 -2.70
C LYS A 20 -6.73 -20.70 -1.72
N ALA A 21 -6.08 -19.71 -1.12
CA ALA A 21 -6.76 -18.70 -0.30
C ALA A 21 -7.74 -17.84 -1.14
N MET A 22 -7.36 -17.54 -2.38
CA MET A 22 -8.18 -16.77 -3.35
C MET A 22 -9.48 -17.49 -3.71
N GLU A 23 -9.45 -18.80 -3.89
CA GLU A 23 -10.61 -19.63 -4.24
C GLU A 23 -11.65 -19.72 -3.11
N GLN A 24 -11.21 -19.61 -1.85
CA GLN A 24 -12.08 -19.71 -0.68
C GLN A 24 -12.81 -18.40 -0.32
N ARG A 25 -12.38 -17.23 -0.84
CA ARG A 25 -12.99 -15.91 -0.53
C ARG A 25 -13.81 -15.27 -1.67
N LYS A 26 -14.10 -15.97 -2.77
CA LYS A 26 -14.91 -15.45 -3.91
C LYS A 26 -14.51 -14.02 -4.36
N GLY A 27 -13.23 -13.65 -4.30
CA GLY A 27 -12.75 -12.33 -4.72
C GLY A 27 -13.19 -11.14 -3.84
N ALA A 28 -13.73 -11.38 -2.64
CA ALA A 28 -13.99 -10.31 -1.66
C ALA A 28 -12.66 -9.82 -1.05
N MET A 29 -12.54 -8.50 -0.84
CA MET A 29 -11.41 -7.91 -0.13
C MET A 29 -11.41 -8.37 1.34
N PRO A 30 -10.25 -8.50 2.01
CA PRO A 30 -10.21 -8.81 3.43
C PRO A 30 -11.08 -7.88 4.29
N GLU A 31 -11.57 -8.40 5.40
CA GLU A 31 -12.39 -7.64 6.35
C GLU A 31 -11.62 -6.43 6.92
N PRO A 32 -12.31 -5.33 7.29
CA PRO A 32 -11.66 -4.18 7.90
C PRO A 32 -10.93 -4.53 9.20
N ARG A 33 -9.69 -4.05 9.33
CA ARG A 33 -8.90 -4.23 10.56
C ARG A 33 -9.38 -3.28 11.65
N SER A 34 -9.79 -3.84 12.79
CA SER A 34 -10.10 -3.05 13.99
C SER A 34 -8.84 -2.35 14.49
N LEU A 35 -8.79 -1.03 14.36
CA LEU A 35 -7.62 -0.24 14.73
C LEU A 35 -8.04 1.14 15.22
N VAL A 36 -7.40 1.59 16.30
CA VAL A 36 -7.58 2.93 16.85
C VAL A 36 -6.22 3.61 16.91
N LEU A 37 -5.98 4.50 15.95
CA LEU A 37 -4.83 5.41 15.95
C LEU A 37 -5.27 6.82 16.35
N ASN A 38 -4.38 7.52 17.05
CA ASN A 38 -4.56 8.93 17.34
C ASN A 38 -4.42 9.75 16.05
N PRO A 39 -5.25 10.79 15.85
CA PRO A 39 -5.02 11.71 14.74
C PRO A 39 -3.68 12.42 14.93
N VAL A 40 -3.05 12.81 13.83
CA VAL A 40 -1.90 13.73 13.88
C VAL A 40 -2.34 15.06 14.48
N SER A 41 -1.43 15.71 15.20
CA SER A 41 -1.67 17.06 15.72
C SER A 41 -1.97 18.00 14.56
N GLN A 42 -2.92 18.93 14.72
CA GLN A 42 -3.17 19.98 13.74
C GLN A 42 -1.98 20.96 13.67
N ALA A 43 -0.98 20.55 12.90
CA ALA A 43 0.30 21.23 12.71
C ALA A 43 0.45 21.66 11.24
N THR A 44 1.63 22.15 10.85
CA THR A 44 1.90 22.43 9.43
C THR A 44 2.01 21.12 8.63
N PRO A 45 1.78 21.14 7.30
CA PRO A 45 1.94 19.96 6.44
C PRO A 45 3.28 19.23 6.59
N GLU A 46 4.36 19.97 6.80
CA GLU A 46 5.72 19.44 7.01
C GLU A 46 5.80 18.63 8.30
N ILE A 47 5.20 19.14 9.39
CA ILE A 47 5.17 18.43 10.68
C ILE A 47 4.28 17.19 10.58
N MET A 48 3.14 17.29 9.90
CA MET A 48 2.29 16.12 9.64
C MET A 48 3.03 15.05 8.85
N PHE A 49 3.75 15.43 7.79
CA PHE A 49 4.56 14.52 7.00
C PHE A 49 5.67 13.88 7.84
N TRP A 50 6.35 14.65 8.68
CA TRP A 50 7.33 14.10 9.60
C TRP A 50 6.71 13.07 10.56
N GLN A 51 5.54 13.36 11.16
CA GLN A 51 4.82 12.40 12.01
C GLN A 51 4.41 11.13 11.25
N PHE A 52 3.99 11.27 9.99
CA PHE A 52 3.72 10.14 9.12
C PHE A 52 4.97 9.26 8.90
N MET A 53 6.12 9.86 8.63
CA MET A 53 7.37 9.13 8.44
C MET A 53 7.83 8.42 9.73
N GLN A 54 7.59 9.02 10.90
CA GLN A 54 7.89 8.38 12.19
C GLN A 54 7.03 7.14 12.46
N ALA A 55 5.81 7.07 11.90
CA ALA A 55 4.89 5.94 12.11
C ALA A 55 5.38 4.60 11.50
N PHE A 56 6.46 4.65 10.71
CA PHE A 56 7.13 3.46 10.18
C PHE A 56 8.01 2.74 11.22
N ASN A 57 8.19 3.30 12.44
CA ASN A 57 8.74 2.64 13.63
C ASN A 57 10.04 1.83 13.38
N GLY A 58 11.04 2.46 12.76
CA GLY A 58 12.34 1.83 12.50
C GLY A 58 12.42 1.00 11.22
N ARG A 59 11.33 0.86 10.47
CA ARG A 59 11.42 0.47 9.05
C ARG A 59 11.93 1.67 8.25
N ASP A 60 12.80 1.42 7.28
CA ASP A 60 13.27 2.44 6.35
C ASP A 60 12.16 2.76 5.34
N PRO A 61 11.51 3.94 5.42
CA PRO A 61 10.44 4.31 4.49
C PRO A 61 10.98 4.54 3.07
N GLU A 62 12.27 4.82 2.89
CA GLU A 62 12.86 5.00 1.55
C GLU A 62 13.11 3.65 0.84
N ASN A 63 13.23 2.57 1.61
CA ASN A 63 13.46 1.20 1.11
C ASN A 63 12.46 0.21 1.72
N LEU A 64 11.19 0.58 1.76
CA LEU A 64 10.17 -0.22 2.42
C LEU A 64 9.88 -1.49 1.60
N LYS A 65 10.19 -2.65 2.19
CA LYS A 65 9.86 -3.95 1.59
C LYS A 65 8.41 -4.33 1.86
N LEU A 66 7.65 -4.51 0.78
CA LEU A 66 6.26 -4.95 0.82
C LEU A 66 6.14 -6.48 0.92
N PRO A 67 4.99 -6.99 1.38
CA PRO A 67 4.69 -8.42 1.39
C PRO A 67 4.74 -9.11 0.02
N SER A 68 4.54 -8.37 -1.09
CA SER A 68 4.74 -8.88 -2.45
C SER A 68 6.21 -9.19 -2.78
N GLY A 69 7.15 -8.66 -1.99
CA GLY A 69 8.59 -8.70 -2.25
C GLY A 69 9.13 -7.44 -2.89
N ASP A 70 8.26 -6.54 -3.36
CA ASP A 70 8.64 -5.24 -3.96
C ASP A 70 9.24 -4.29 -2.92
N LEU A 71 10.11 -3.38 -3.40
CA LEU A 71 10.62 -2.26 -2.61
C LEU A 71 9.95 -0.96 -3.06
N VAL A 72 9.37 -0.22 -2.13
CA VAL A 72 8.74 1.08 -2.39
C VAL A 72 9.45 2.18 -1.62
N ARG A 73 9.59 3.34 -2.26
CA ARG A 73 10.07 4.57 -1.63
C ARG A 73 8.86 5.40 -1.22
N VAL A 74 8.71 5.58 0.08
CA VAL A 74 7.71 6.46 0.67
C VAL A 74 8.36 7.83 0.86
N ASP A 75 7.88 8.82 0.12
CA ASP A 75 8.42 10.18 0.14
C ASP A 75 7.32 11.25 0.13
N VAL A 76 7.77 12.50 0.00
CA VAL A 76 6.89 13.67 -0.01
C VAL A 76 5.96 13.71 -1.23
N GLY A 77 6.28 13.03 -2.33
CA GLY A 77 5.49 13.00 -3.56
C GLY A 77 4.07 12.45 -3.35
N LEU A 78 3.90 11.53 -2.40
CA LEU A 78 2.58 11.04 -1.99
C LEU A 78 1.64 12.15 -1.51
N PHE A 79 2.21 13.26 -1.00
CA PHE A 79 1.51 14.36 -0.34
C PHE A 79 1.71 15.72 -1.00
N THR A 80 2.36 15.76 -2.16
CA THR A 80 2.47 16.99 -2.97
C THR A 80 1.82 16.83 -4.33
N THR A 81 1.47 17.95 -4.94
CA THR A 81 1.08 18.04 -6.35
C THR A 81 2.31 18.26 -7.22
N LEU A 82 2.16 18.15 -8.55
CA LEU A 82 3.27 18.35 -9.50
C LEU A 82 3.90 19.76 -9.41
N ASP A 83 3.14 20.76 -8.95
CA ASP A 83 3.61 22.13 -8.69
C ASP A 83 4.18 22.32 -7.27
N GLY A 84 4.37 21.24 -6.51
CA GLY A 84 4.98 21.25 -5.17
C GLY A 84 4.06 21.64 -4.02
N ARG A 85 2.77 21.90 -4.26
CA ARG A 85 1.83 22.24 -3.18
C ARG A 85 1.44 21.02 -2.35
N TRP A 86 1.35 21.20 -1.03
CA TRP A 86 0.88 20.15 -0.12
C TRP A 86 -0.60 19.82 -0.34
N LYS A 87 -0.91 18.52 -0.45
CA LYS A 87 -2.28 17.96 -0.50
C LYS A 87 -2.63 17.13 0.74
N ILE A 88 -1.78 17.12 1.77
CA ILE A 88 -1.91 16.26 2.96
C ILE A 88 -3.21 16.50 3.75
N SER A 89 -3.62 17.77 3.90
CA SER A 89 -4.84 18.17 4.62
C SER A 89 -6.07 18.32 3.71
N LYS A 90 -5.95 17.99 2.41
CA LYS A 90 -7.06 18.17 1.46
C LYS A 90 -8.28 17.38 1.94
N ARG A 91 -9.42 18.04 2.09
CA ARG A 91 -10.68 17.45 2.61
C ARG A 91 -10.57 16.83 4.02
N GLY A 92 -9.70 17.36 4.88
CA GLY A 92 -9.59 16.89 6.27
C GLY A 92 -9.00 15.47 6.38
N ARG A 93 -8.17 15.06 5.41
CA ARG A 93 -7.52 13.74 5.37
C ARG A 93 -6.35 13.60 6.34
N ASP A 94 -5.83 14.71 6.82
CA ASP A 94 -4.77 14.81 7.80
C ASP A 94 -5.09 14.00 9.06
N GLN A 95 -6.32 14.05 9.55
CA GLN A 95 -6.74 13.28 10.74
C GLN A 95 -6.58 11.75 10.58
N TRP A 96 -6.51 11.24 9.34
CA TRP A 96 -6.37 9.81 9.02
C TRP A 96 -4.96 9.40 8.58
N LEU A 97 -4.00 10.32 8.65
CA LEU A 97 -2.67 10.13 8.09
C LEU A 97 -1.92 8.91 8.67
N LEU A 98 -2.11 8.59 9.95
CA LEU A 98 -1.48 7.41 10.55
C LEU A 98 -2.10 6.08 10.07
N TYR A 99 -3.39 6.07 9.67
CA TYR A 99 -3.99 4.90 9.05
C TYR A 99 -3.41 4.65 7.66
N LEU A 100 -3.08 5.72 6.92
CA LEU A 100 -2.39 5.60 5.65
C LEU A 100 -0.99 4.99 5.82
N ALA A 101 -0.22 5.44 6.84
CA ALA A 101 1.08 4.84 7.16
C ALA A 101 0.94 3.35 7.51
N GLU A 102 -0.04 3.00 8.35
CA GLU A 102 -0.30 1.61 8.72
C GLU A 102 -0.69 0.75 7.52
N MET A 103 -1.49 1.29 6.59
CA MET A 103 -1.86 0.59 5.35
C MET A 103 -0.65 0.36 4.45
N ILE A 104 0.24 1.35 4.30
CA ILE A 104 1.46 1.18 3.49
C ILE A 104 2.39 0.13 4.10
N LYS A 105 2.55 0.11 5.44
CA LYS A 105 3.37 -0.89 6.14
C LYS A 105 2.83 -2.31 6.00
N ASN A 106 1.51 -2.43 6.08
CA ASN A 106 0.80 -3.69 6.16
C ASN A 106 -0.45 -3.57 5.26
N PRO A 107 -0.29 -3.63 3.93
CA PRO A 107 -1.43 -3.57 3.01
C PRO A 107 -2.29 -4.82 3.20
N GLN A 108 -3.55 -4.77 2.75
CA GLN A 108 -4.43 -5.95 2.66
C GLN A 108 -4.55 -6.47 1.24
N GLU A 109 -4.41 -5.60 0.25
CA GLU A 109 -4.27 -5.96 -1.15
C GLU A 109 -3.19 -5.11 -1.82
N ILE A 110 -2.46 -5.72 -2.74
CA ILE A 110 -1.50 -5.05 -3.62
C ILE A 110 -1.88 -5.39 -5.06
N TRP A 111 -2.19 -4.36 -5.84
CA TRP A 111 -2.50 -4.49 -7.26
C TRP A 111 -1.44 -3.82 -8.11
N GLN A 112 -1.06 -4.47 -9.20
CA GLN A 112 -0.12 -3.94 -10.19
C GLN A 112 -0.84 -3.70 -11.52
N LEU A 113 -0.78 -2.47 -12.01
CA LEU A 113 -1.25 -2.10 -13.34
C LEU A 113 -0.04 -1.79 -14.23
N LYS A 114 0.19 -2.63 -15.24
CA LYS A 114 1.21 -2.40 -16.25
C LYS A 114 0.63 -1.60 -17.42
N GLN A 115 1.27 -0.50 -17.78
CA GLN A 115 0.98 0.28 -18.99
C GLN A 115 2.21 0.27 -19.89
N LEU A 116 2.09 0.78 -21.12
CA LEU A 116 3.14 0.67 -22.15
C LEU A 116 4.52 1.23 -21.74
N LYS A 117 4.55 2.24 -20.86
CA LYS A 117 5.80 2.91 -20.44
C LYS A 117 5.97 3.01 -18.93
N THR A 118 4.91 2.74 -18.18
CA THR A 118 4.85 3.02 -16.75
C THR A 118 4.10 1.91 -16.06
N GLU A 119 4.48 1.59 -14.85
CA GLU A 119 3.72 0.70 -14.00
C GLU A 119 3.18 1.47 -12.80
N GLU A 120 2.05 1.03 -12.27
CA GLU A 120 1.46 1.57 -11.06
C GLU A 120 1.20 0.44 -10.06
N LEU A 121 1.61 0.66 -8.81
CA LEU A 121 1.38 -0.24 -7.68
C LEU A 121 0.37 0.40 -6.73
N TYR A 122 -0.75 -0.28 -6.51
CA TYR A 122 -1.84 0.17 -5.66
C TYR A 122 -1.82 -0.65 -4.37
N LEU A 123 -1.56 0.01 -3.24
CA LEU A 123 -1.67 -0.56 -1.91
C LEU A 123 -3.03 -0.19 -1.32
N MET A 124 -3.79 -1.18 -0.86
CA MET A 124 -5.14 -0.98 -0.34
C MET A 124 -5.28 -1.60 1.05
N GLY A 125 -6.08 -0.96 1.91
CA GLY A 125 -6.44 -1.50 3.20
C GLY A 125 -7.69 -0.85 3.78
N ARG A 126 -8.42 -1.63 4.57
CA ARG A 126 -9.62 -1.23 5.29
C ARG A 126 -9.36 -1.26 6.79
N PHE A 127 -9.93 -0.29 7.47
CA PHE A 127 -9.89 -0.21 8.93
C PHE A 127 -11.26 0.05 9.50
N GLN A 128 -11.49 -0.42 10.71
CA GLN A 128 -12.68 -0.14 11.50
C GLN A 128 -12.26 0.67 12.74
N ARG A 129 -12.82 1.87 12.87
CA ARG A 129 -12.66 2.73 14.06
C ARG A 129 -14.02 2.97 14.69
N GLY A 130 -14.36 2.18 15.71
CA GLY A 130 -15.70 2.20 16.30
C GLY A 130 -16.76 1.80 15.25
N ARG A 131 -17.69 2.70 14.93
CA ARG A 131 -18.72 2.46 13.90
C ARG A 131 -18.31 2.89 12.50
N MET A 132 -17.17 3.55 12.35
CA MET A 132 -16.74 4.11 11.07
C MET A 132 -15.76 3.17 10.35
N ARG A 133 -16.05 2.88 9.08
CA ARG A 133 -15.11 2.22 8.17
C ARG A 133 -14.22 3.26 7.49
N LEU A 134 -12.93 2.95 7.39
CA LEU A 134 -11.94 3.77 6.71
C LEU A 134 -11.28 2.95 5.60
N ASP A 135 -11.34 3.49 4.38
CA ASP A 135 -10.79 2.87 3.19
C ASP A 135 -9.52 3.63 2.78
N ALA A 136 -8.34 3.01 2.88
CA ALA A 136 -7.06 3.64 2.60
C ALA A 136 -6.45 3.12 1.29
N LEU A 137 -5.88 4.05 0.51
CA LEU A 137 -5.20 3.79 -0.76
C LEU A 137 -3.87 4.55 -0.83
N ALA A 138 -2.83 3.88 -1.33
CA ALA A 138 -1.60 4.51 -1.81
C ALA A 138 -1.25 3.99 -3.20
N VAL A 139 -0.74 4.86 -4.05
CA VAL A 139 -0.34 4.54 -5.42
C VAL A 139 1.08 5.00 -5.64
N PHE A 140 1.92 4.07 -6.04
CA PHE A 140 3.29 4.31 -6.48
C PHE A 140 3.39 4.09 -7.97
N LYS A 141 4.28 4.83 -8.61
CA LYS A 141 4.58 4.73 -10.04
C LYS A 141 6.07 4.45 -10.19
N ARG A 142 6.41 3.75 -11.26
CA ARG A 142 7.78 3.62 -11.77
C ARG A 142 7.76 3.62 -13.29
N ASP A 143 8.87 4.04 -13.87
CA ASP A 143 9.09 3.94 -15.31
C ASP A 143 9.90 2.66 -15.60
N GLY A 144 9.35 1.75 -16.40
CA GLY A 144 9.97 0.46 -16.73
C GLY A 144 9.66 -0.72 -15.78
N ASP A 145 10.28 -1.87 -16.06
CA ASP A 145 9.94 -3.17 -15.44
C ASP A 145 10.73 -3.51 -14.15
N PHE A 146 11.82 -2.80 -13.87
CA PHE A 146 12.77 -3.16 -12.81
C PHE A 146 13.16 -1.93 -11.97
N GLY A 147 13.28 -2.13 -10.65
CA GLY A 147 13.73 -1.10 -9.72
C GLY A 147 12.76 -0.85 -8.57
N VAL A 148 13.14 0.09 -7.72
CA VAL A 148 12.32 0.60 -6.61
C VAL A 148 11.13 1.35 -7.18
N TRP A 149 9.96 1.20 -6.57
CA TRP A 149 8.82 2.08 -6.86
C TRP A 149 9.10 3.44 -6.23
N ASP A 150 9.67 4.35 -7.02
CA ASP A 150 10.33 5.56 -6.56
C ASP A 150 9.45 6.82 -6.65
N GLU A 151 8.35 6.79 -7.40
CA GLU A 151 7.43 7.91 -7.55
C GLU A 151 6.13 7.70 -6.75
N GLY A 152 6.03 8.34 -5.58
CA GLY A 152 4.77 8.41 -4.83
C GLY A 152 3.73 9.26 -5.57
N LYS A 153 2.73 8.64 -6.19
CA LYS A 153 1.70 9.36 -6.97
C LYS A 153 0.64 9.99 -6.08
N THR A 154 0.06 9.20 -5.18
CA THR A 154 -0.97 9.67 -4.25
C THR A 154 -1.16 8.70 -3.09
N GLY A 155 -1.43 9.21 -1.90
CA GLY A 155 -1.91 8.42 -0.77
C GLY A 155 -3.02 9.16 -0.03
N PHE A 156 -4.11 8.46 0.33
CA PHE A 156 -5.18 9.01 1.16
C PHE A 156 -6.10 7.94 1.75
N VAL A 157 -6.84 8.35 2.78
CA VAL A 157 -8.04 7.65 3.24
C VAL A 157 -9.26 8.28 2.55
N ALA A 158 -10.10 7.44 1.96
CA ALA A 158 -11.29 7.82 1.23
C ALA A 158 -12.37 8.35 2.18
N ASP A 159 -13.21 9.23 1.64
CA ASP A 159 -14.31 9.91 2.33
C ASP A 159 -15.64 9.13 2.27
N PHE A 160 -15.67 7.95 1.64
CA PHE A 160 -16.85 7.09 1.56
C PHE A 160 -16.49 5.61 1.48
N GLU A 161 -17.40 4.77 1.95
CA GLU A 161 -17.17 3.36 2.22
C GLU A 161 -16.89 2.54 0.94
N ASP A 162 -17.55 2.79 -0.19
CA ASP A 162 -17.42 1.93 -1.39
C ASP A 162 -16.22 2.27 -2.31
N TYR A 163 -15.31 3.14 -1.85
CA TYR A 163 -14.22 3.63 -2.68
C TYR A 163 -13.30 2.50 -3.17
N LEU A 164 -12.88 1.59 -2.28
CA LEU A 164 -11.98 0.50 -2.68
C LEU A 164 -12.67 -0.52 -3.57
N ASP A 165 -13.96 -0.81 -3.38
CA ASP A 165 -14.69 -1.74 -4.26
C ASP A 165 -14.84 -1.18 -5.67
N GLN A 166 -15.15 0.11 -5.81
CA GLN A 166 -15.13 0.79 -7.10
C GLN A 166 -13.73 0.75 -7.71
N LYS A 167 -12.69 1.01 -6.92
CA LYS A 167 -11.31 0.98 -7.41
C LYS A 167 -10.86 -0.39 -7.88
N ARG A 168 -11.21 -1.46 -7.15
CA ARG A 168 -10.95 -2.85 -7.52
C ARG A 168 -11.65 -3.21 -8.84
N SER A 169 -12.89 -2.76 -9.02
CA SER A 169 -13.64 -2.93 -10.28
C SER A 169 -12.96 -2.21 -11.45
N GLU A 170 -12.52 -0.97 -11.26
CA GLU A 170 -11.75 -0.22 -12.27
C GLU A 170 -10.44 -0.93 -12.65
N LEU A 171 -9.68 -1.38 -11.65
CA LEU A 171 -8.41 -2.09 -11.85
C LEU A 171 -8.61 -3.40 -12.60
N SER A 172 -9.66 -4.15 -12.24
CA SER A 172 -10.04 -5.38 -12.94
C SER A 172 -10.37 -5.13 -14.40
N LYS A 173 -11.15 -4.07 -14.71
CA LYS A 173 -11.46 -3.67 -16.10
C LYS A 173 -10.20 -3.28 -16.88
N LYS A 174 -9.21 -2.68 -16.21
CA LYS A 174 -7.91 -2.33 -16.78
C LYS A 174 -6.94 -3.51 -16.85
N LYS A 175 -7.37 -4.72 -16.49
CA LYS A 175 -6.54 -5.94 -16.44
C LYS A 175 -5.34 -5.82 -15.51
N ALA A 176 -5.46 -5.03 -14.45
CA ALA A 176 -4.48 -5.02 -13.37
C ALA A 176 -4.42 -6.40 -12.70
N GLN A 177 -3.24 -6.75 -12.18
CA GLN A 177 -3.01 -8.02 -11.49
C GLN A 177 -3.03 -7.80 -9.99
N LEU A 178 -3.82 -8.59 -9.27
CA LEU A 178 -3.69 -8.70 -7.81
C LEU A 178 -2.43 -9.54 -7.53
N VAL A 179 -1.36 -8.88 -7.04
CA VAL A 179 -0.05 -9.52 -6.83
C VAL A 179 0.12 -10.06 -5.42
N TRP A 180 -0.63 -9.51 -4.46
CA TRP A 180 -0.64 -10.01 -3.08
C TRP A 180 -1.94 -9.64 -2.37
N THR A 181 -2.39 -10.50 -1.45
CA THR A 181 -3.53 -10.25 -0.56
C THR A 181 -3.29 -10.87 0.80
N GLU A 182 -3.77 -10.22 1.86
CA GLU A 182 -3.79 -10.71 3.23
C GLU A 182 -4.72 -11.93 3.32
N VAL A 183 -4.21 -13.05 3.84
CA VAL A 183 -4.95 -14.30 4.03
C VAL A 183 -5.44 -14.39 5.46
#